data_AF-A0A970M8K1-F1
#
_entry.id   AF-A0A970M8K1-F1
#
_cell.length_a   1.000
_cell.length_b   1.000
_cell.length_c   1.000
_cell.angle_alpha   90.00
_cell.angle_beta   90.00
_cell.angle_gamma   90.00
#
_symmetry.space_group_name_H-M   'P 1'
#
loop_
_entity.id
_entity.type
_entity.pdbx_description
1 polymer ?
#
loop_
_entity_poly.entity_id
_entity_poly.type
_entity_poly.pdbx_seq_one_letter_code
_entity_poly.pdbx_strand_id
1 'polypeptide(L)'
;MTTVPSQPLLLVGNPTSGAGKARKAIEKALEFLHEQRIPCEFRPTLPHGGTIEVVRRAIDDEGFRTLAFMGGDGTFYEVATGICRSREPSQVRLGMLPAGTANDQARSFGISASEKSLPDNIQILAEGHTTSLDVGRIRTFHDNGTLAHEDFFYDSLGFGLSAAILAFRNRELQLVQGVPIWRDMYQGHAVYVRAAMHELALNWVLRDRFSLELTLDGEVHHFERLSDLVISNTMLYAGEWIIDPNAQHDDGYFEIGLFSGVRDWTSKLIVHHKHSPLTFDMLEKVGLSHAPVLKARSIGLQFFRPEVQNPLPAQRDGEEFAPANLVQIDVIPRLMTIIVPRDHHWI
;
A
#
# COMPACT_ATOMS: atom_id res chain seq x y z
N MET A 1 16.08 10.19 40.45
CA MET A 1 15.08 9.84 39.42
C MET A 1 15.65 8.68 38.63
N THR A 2 15.18 7.46 38.90
CA THR A 2 15.54 6.27 38.13
C THR A 2 14.89 6.37 36.77
N THR A 3 15.66 6.78 35.76
CA THR A 3 15.27 6.70 34.35
C THR A 3 15.05 5.22 34.05
N VAL A 4 13.78 4.83 33.85
CA VAL A 4 13.46 3.55 33.23
C VAL A 4 14.24 3.51 31.91
N PRO A 5 15.07 2.48 31.65
CA PRO A 5 15.74 2.37 30.35
C PRO A 5 14.65 2.39 29.29
N SER A 6 14.75 3.30 28.32
CA SER A 6 13.89 3.24 27.13
C SER A 6 14.03 1.85 26.54
N GLN A 7 12.93 1.11 26.40
CA GLN A 7 12.97 -0.19 25.73
C GLN A 7 13.60 -0.03 24.34
N PRO A 8 14.42 -1.00 23.90
CA PRO A 8 15.07 -0.91 22.61
C PRO A 8 14.06 -0.85 21.47
N LEU A 9 14.41 -0.09 20.43
CA LEU A 9 13.78 -0.16 19.12
C LEU A 9 14.02 -1.55 18.53
N LEU A 10 12.99 -2.16 17.95
CA LEU A 10 13.18 -3.34 17.09
C LEU A 10 13.25 -2.92 15.63
N LEU A 11 14.41 -3.08 15.01
CA LEU A 11 14.61 -2.89 13.57
C LEU A 11 14.39 -4.21 12.83
N VAL A 12 13.43 -4.23 11.90
CA VAL A 12 13.13 -5.38 11.05
C VAL A 12 13.49 -5.06 9.60
N GLY A 13 14.29 -5.88 8.93
CA GLY A 13 14.65 -5.62 7.53
C GLY A 13 15.13 -6.84 6.77
N ASN A 14 15.08 -6.79 5.44
CA ASN A 14 15.53 -7.90 4.60
C ASN A 14 17.00 -7.74 4.16
N PRO A 15 17.97 -8.46 4.78
CA PRO A 15 19.38 -8.31 4.43
C PRO A 15 19.74 -8.88 3.04
N THR A 16 18.87 -9.72 2.46
CA THR A 16 19.12 -10.40 1.18
C THR A 16 18.62 -9.64 -0.04
N SER A 17 17.86 -8.56 0.16
CA SER A 17 17.32 -7.75 -0.94
C SER A 17 18.42 -6.99 -1.70
N GLY A 18 18.19 -6.73 -2.99
CA GLY A 18 19.02 -5.84 -3.80
C GLY A 18 20.48 -6.28 -3.99
N ALA A 19 20.76 -7.59 -4.02
CA ALA A 19 22.10 -8.17 -4.24
C ALA A 19 23.18 -7.69 -3.25
N GLY A 20 22.81 -7.57 -1.96
CA GLY A 20 23.74 -7.21 -0.87
C GLY A 20 23.82 -5.72 -0.57
N LYS A 21 23.14 -4.86 -1.34
CA LYS A 21 22.97 -3.43 -1.00
C LYS A 21 22.17 -3.26 0.30
N ALA A 22 21.13 -4.07 0.50
CA ALA A 22 20.27 -3.99 1.68
C ALA A 22 21.03 -4.25 2.99
N ARG A 23 21.91 -5.26 3.00
CA ARG A 23 22.77 -5.55 4.16
C ARG A 23 23.62 -4.35 4.57
N LYS A 24 24.31 -3.71 3.62
CA LYS A 24 25.13 -2.52 3.90
C LYS A 24 24.30 -1.36 4.43
N ALA A 25 23.08 -1.20 3.92
CA ALA A 25 22.18 -0.16 4.38
C ALA A 25 21.71 -0.42 5.82
N ILE A 26 21.41 -1.68 6.17
CA ILE A 26 21.09 -2.09 7.55
C ILE A 26 22.28 -1.85 8.48
N GLU A 27 23.49 -2.24 8.09
CA GLU A 27 24.71 -2.00 8.87
C GLU A 27 24.90 -0.51 9.16
N LYS A 28 24.78 0.36 8.13
CA LYS A 28 24.81 1.82 8.31
C LYS A 28 23.70 2.34 9.23
N ALA A 29 22.48 1.82 9.09
CA ALA A 29 21.37 2.24 9.94
C ALA A 29 21.64 1.93 11.42
N LEU A 30 22.19 0.75 11.70
CA LEU A 30 22.59 0.35 13.06
C LEU A 30 23.72 1.22 13.61
N GLU A 31 24.70 1.58 12.78
CA GLU A 31 25.77 2.53 13.14
C GLU A 31 25.18 3.89 13.55
N PHE A 32 24.32 4.49 12.72
CA PHE A 32 23.69 5.77 13.02
C PHE A 32 22.78 5.72 14.26
N LEU A 33 22.00 4.65 14.42
CA LEU A 33 21.17 4.46 15.63
C LEU A 33 22.04 4.40 16.89
N HIS A 34 23.19 3.73 16.82
CA HIS A 34 24.16 3.67 17.91
C HIS A 34 24.79 5.04 18.19
N GLU A 35 25.18 5.80 17.15
CA GLU A 35 25.71 7.18 17.29
C GLU A 35 24.70 8.13 17.96
N GLN A 36 23.41 7.98 17.63
CA GLN A 36 22.31 8.73 18.25
C GLN A 36 21.89 8.19 19.63
N ARG A 37 22.58 7.16 20.14
CA ARG A 37 22.29 6.49 21.42
C ARG A 37 20.87 5.93 21.51
N ILE A 38 20.33 5.46 20.39
CA ILE A 38 19.03 4.78 20.33
C ILE A 38 19.31 3.27 20.49
N PRO A 39 18.94 2.64 21.62
CA PRO A 39 19.12 1.21 21.79
C PRO A 39 18.29 0.48 20.74
N CYS A 40 18.92 -0.44 19.99
CA CYS A 40 18.28 -1.13 18.88
C CYS A 40 18.62 -2.62 18.89
N GLU A 41 17.62 -3.46 18.68
CA GLU A 41 17.77 -4.87 18.31
C GLU A 41 17.41 -5.04 16.83
N PHE A 42 18.13 -5.90 16.10
CA PHE A 42 17.86 -6.19 14.70
C PHE A 42 17.30 -7.60 14.53
N ARG A 43 16.23 -7.73 13.72
CA ARG A 43 15.71 -9.02 13.25
C ARG A 43 15.58 -9.05 11.72
N PRO A 44 16.11 -10.08 11.04
CA PRO A 44 15.90 -10.22 9.62
C PRO A 44 14.47 -10.63 9.31
N THR A 45 13.95 -10.21 8.15
CA THR A 45 12.71 -10.76 7.60
C THR A 45 12.86 -12.26 7.31
N LEU A 46 11.77 -13.00 7.44
CA LEU A 46 11.69 -14.42 7.13
C LEU A 46 10.82 -14.66 5.89
N PRO A 47 11.12 -15.68 5.06
CA PRO A 47 10.33 -15.98 3.88
C PRO A 47 8.91 -16.48 4.24
N HIS A 48 8.02 -16.47 3.25
CA HIS A 48 6.65 -17.00 3.37
C HIS A 48 5.82 -16.35 4.49
N GLY A 49 6.01 -15.05 4.76
CA GLY A 49 5.27 -14.32 5.79
C GLY A 49 5.69 -14.61 7.22
N GLY A 50 6.79 -15.36 7.43
CA GLY A 50 7.27 -15.73 8.78
C GLY A 50 7.60 -14.52 9.66
N THR A 51 7.92 -13.37 9.06
CA THR A 51 8.20 -12.12 9.79
C THR A 51 7.00 -11.66 10.61
N ILE A 52 5.76 -11.87 10.14
CA ILE A 52 4.54 -11.46 10.84
C ILE A 52 4.50 -12.03 12.25
N GLU A 53 4.77 -13.33 12.38
CA GLU A 53 4.75 -14.01 13.68
C GLU A 53 5.93 -13.59 14.57
N VAL A 54 7.11 -13.34 13.98
CA VAL A 54 8.28 -12.81 14.71
C VAL A 54 7.97 -11.45 15.32
N VAL A 55 7.34 -10.56 14.54
CA VAL A 55 6.96 -9.22 15.00
C VAL A 55 5.88 -9.31 16.08
N ARG A 56 4.86 -10.14 15.88
CA ARG A 56 3.78 -10.33 16.86
C ARG A 56 4.33 -10.81 18.20
N ARG A 57 5.23 -11.82 18.21
CA ARG A 57 5.87 -12.32 19.44
C ARG A 57 6.79 -11.31 20.09
N ALA A 58 7.53 -10.52 19.30
CA ALA A 58 8.35 -9.44 19.86
C ALA A 58 7.49 -8.45 20.67
N ILE A 59 6.29 -8.14 20.18
CA ILE A 59 5.36 -7.23 20.86
C ILE A 59 4.72 -7.90 22.08
N ASP A 60 4.15 -9.10 21.89
CA ASP A 60 3.31 -9.77 22.87
C ASP A 60 4.08 -10.44 24.01
N ASP A 61 5.23 -11.03 23.69
CA ASP A 61 5.99 -11.90 24.60
C ASP A 61 7.24 -11.19 25.13
N GLU A 62 7.88 -10.34 24.31
CA GLU A 62 9.13 -9.65 24.66
C GLU A 62 8.90 -8.16 25.02
N GLY A 63 7.70 -7.65 24.76
CA GLY A 63 7.27 -6.33 25.20
C GLY A 63 7.77 -5.16 24.36
N PHE A 64 8.24 -5.36 23.13
CA PHE A 64 8.63 -4.27 22.24
C PHE A 64 7.44 -3.33 21.94
N ARG A 65 7.70 -2.01 21.99
CA ARG A 65 6.67 -0.96 21.72
C ARG A 65 7.08 0.06 20.66
N THR A 66 8.35 0.08 20.26
CA THR A 66 8.83 0.88 19.14
C THR A 66 9.50 -0.05 18.14
N LEU A 67 8.95 -0.09 16.93
CA LEU A 67 9.48 -0.86 15.82
C LEU A 67 9.89 0.10 14.70
N ALA A 68 10.88 -0.29 13.90
CA ALA A 68 11.15 0.33 12.61
C ALA A 68 11.33 -0.77 11.57
N PHE A 69 10.85 -0.54 10.35
CA PHE A 69 11.16 -1.43 9.23
C PHE A 69 12.23 -0.80 8.33
N MET A 70 13.08 -1.62 7.75
CA MET A 70 14.00 -1.24 6.69
C MET A 70 13.81 -2.12 5.46
N GLY A 71 13.16 -1.57 4.44
CA GLY A 71 12.74 -2.31 3.26
C GLY A 71 11.78 -1.53 2.38
N GLY A 72 11.09 -2.24 1.49
CA GLY A 72 9.99 -1.69 0.69
C GLY A 72 8.62 -2.03 1.28
N ASP A 73 7.59 -1.87 0.46
CA ASP A 73 6.18 -1.99 0.87
C ASP A 73 5.84 -3.39 1.40
N GLY A 74 6.41 -4.47 0.83
CA GLY A 74 6.23 -5.83 1.37
C GLY A 74 6.83 -6.03 2.78
N THR A 75 7.95 -5.37 3.11
CA THR A 75 8.52 -5.41 4.46
C THR A 75 7.64 -4.62 5.44
N PHE A 76 7.15 -3.45 5.01
CA PHE A 76 6.16 -2.70 5.78
C PHE A 76 4.92 -3.54 6.04
N TYR A 77 4.35 -4.18 5.01
CA TYR A 77 3.17 -5.02 5.11
C TYR A 77 3.33 -6.12 6.17
N GLU A 78 4.44 -6.88 6.16
CA GLU A 78 4.66 -7.95 7.13
C GLU A 78 4.80 -7.41 8.56
N VAL A 79 5.51 -6.30 8.76
CA VAL A 79 5.69 -5.68 10.08
C VAL A 79 4.38 -5.08 10.58
N ALA A 80 3.67 -4.32 9.75
CA ALA A 80 2.36 -3.74 10.07
C ALA A 80 1.34 -4.82 10.42
N THR A 81 1.33 -5.94 9.69
CA THR A 81 0.44 -7.07 9.96
C THR A 81 0.79 -7.79 11.25
N GLY A 82 2.08 -7.93 11.57
CA GLY A 82 2.53 -8.44 12.87
C GLY A 82 2.06 -7.54 14.02
N ILE A 83 2.10 -6.22 13.83
CA ILE A 83 1.57 -5.24 14.80
C ILE A 83 0.05 -5.40 14.93
N CYS A 84 -0.70 -5.36 13.83
CA CYS A 84 -2.17 -5.45 13.86
C CYS A 84 -2.69 -6.75 14.47
N ARG A 85 -1.91 -7.85 14.37
CA ARG A 85 -2.23 -9.15 14.98
C ARG A 85 -1.74 -9.30 16.42
N SER A 86 -1.01 -8.33 16.97
CA SER A 86 -0.60 -8.32 18.38
C SER A 86 -1.77 -8.00 19.31
N ARG A 87 -1.58 -8.18 20.62
CA ARG A 87 -2.64 -7.93 21.63
C ARG A 87 -2.98 -6.45 21.78
N GLU A 88 -1.98 -5.58 21.65
CA GLU A 88 -2.13 -4.12 21.88
C GLU A 88 -1.51 -3.29 20.74
N PRO A 89 -2.03 -3.41 19.50
CA PRO A 89 -1.47 -2.76 18.31
C PRO A 89 -1.32 -1.24 18.46
N SER A 90 -2.30 -0.58 19.10
CA SER A 90 -2.32 0.88 19.26
C SER A 90 -1.25 1.41 20.22
N GLN A 91 -0.60 0.55 21.01
CA GLN A 91 0.54 0.93 21.84
C GLN A 91 1.88 0.82 21.12
N VAL A 92 1.91 0.28 19.91
CA VAL A 92 3.11 0.07 19.13
C VAL A 92 3.28 1.19 18.12
N ARG A 93 4.46 1.79 18.11
CA ARG A 93 4.85 2.83 17.16
C ARG A 93 5.72 2.22 16.07
N LEU A 94 5.39 2.50 14.81
CA LEU A 94 6.15 2.02 13.65
C LEU A 94 6.84 3.18 12.94
N GLY A 95 8.16 3.12 12.89
CA GLY A 95 8.98 4.00 12.08
C GLY A 95 9.42 3.38 10.75
N MET A 96 9.90 4.22 9.82
CA MET A 96 10.17 3.80 8.45
C MET A 96 11.60 4.16 8.01
N LEU A 97 12.34 3.18 7.52
CA LEU A 97 13.64 3.35 6.86
C LEU A 97 13.52 2.79 5.42
N PRO A 98 12.88 3.52 4.50
CA PRO A 98 12.59 3.02 3.16
C PRO A 98 13.86 2.65 2.38
N ALA A 99 13.88 1.43 1.85
CA ALA A 99 14.99 0.86 1.08
C ALA A 99 14.51 0.03 -0.13
N GLY A 100 13.21 0.08 -0.46
CA GLY A 100 12.60 -0.56 -1.61
C GLY A 100 12.59 0.33 -2.87
N THR A 101 11.86 -0.11 -3.90
CA THR A 101 11.77 0.61 -5.18
C THR A 101 10.67 1.67 -5.19
N ALA A 102 9.45 1.32 -4.75
CA ALA A 102 8.31 2.25 -4.70
C ALA A 102 8.32 3.05 -3.39
N ASN A 103 8.19 2.35 -2.26
CA ASN A 103 8.11 2.94 -0.92
C ASN A 103 6.94 3.91 -0.79
N ASP A 104 5.80 3.53 -1.35
CA ASP A 104 4.61 4.38 -1.42
C ASP A 104 4.16 4.75 -0.01
N GLN A 105 4.21 3.80 0.93
CA GLN A 105 3.86 4.06 2.32
C GLN A 105 4.73 5.15 2.97
N ALA A 106 6.04 5.11 2.77
CA ALA A 106 6.96 6.10 3.33
C ALA A 106 6.74 7.48 2.72
N ARG A 107 6.51 7.53 1.39
CA ARG A 107 6.22 8.77 0.68
C ARG A 107 4.92 9.40 1.18
N SER A 108 3.86 8.62 1.39
CA SER A 108 2.59 9.14 1.92
C SER A 108 2.71 9.85 3.28
N PHE A 109 3.79 9.60 4.01
CA PHE A 109 4.07 10.18 5.34
C PHE A 109 5.26 11.14 5.39
N GLY A 110 5.75 11.66 4.25
CA GLY A 110 6.85 12.63 4.29
C GLY A 110 8.25 12.01 4.41
N ILE A 111 8.38 10.69 4.33
CA ILE A 111 9.65 10.01 4.56
C ILE A 111 10.36 9.75 3.22
N SER A 112 11.56 10.32 3.09
CA SER A 112 12.35 10.25 1.87
C SER A 112 13.03 8.89 1.68
N ALA A 113 12.91 8.32 0.48
CA ALA A 113 13.47 7.02 0.10
C ALA A 113 14.80 7.15 -0.66
N SER A 114 15.86 7.54 0.04
CA SER A 114 17.22 7.60 -0.52
C SER A 114 18.28 7.25 0.52
N GLU A 115 19.46 6.80 0.08
CA GLU A 115 20.58 6.55 1.00
C GLU A 115 21.02 7.83 1.73
N LYS A 116 20.88 8.99 1.08
CA LYS A 116 21.25 10.30 1.65
C LYS A 116 20.30 10.75 2.74
N SER A 117 19.05 10.29 2.73
CA SER A 117 18.03 10.64 3.73
C SER A 117 18.02 9.69 4.93
N LEU A 118 18.89 8.67 4.96
CA LEU A 118 18.97 7.75 6.12
C LEU A 118 19.24 8.48 7.45
N PRO A 119 20.20 9.43 7.55
CA PRO A 119 20.41 10.18 8.79
C PRO A 119 19.17 10.96 9.23
N ASP A 120 18.50 11.63 8.28
CA ASP A 120 17.28 12.41 8.55
C ASP A 120 16.13 11.49 8.99
N ASN A 121 15.97 10.33 8.35
CA ASN A 121 14.96 9.34 8.74
C ASN A 121 15.22 8.79 10.16
N ILE A 122 16.48 8.60 10.54
CA ILE A 122 16.84 8.21 11.92
C ILE A 122 16.59 9.35 12.91
N GLN A 123 16.82 10.60 12.51
CA GLN A 123 16.47 11.77 13.32
C GLN A 123 14.94 11.84 13.55
N ILE A 124 14.13 11.56 12.53
CA ILE A 124 12.67 11.45 12.67
C ILE A 124 12.29 10.36 13.69
N LEU A 125 12.95 9.19 13.65
CA LEU A 125 12.76 8.14 14.66
C LEU A 125 13.10 8.63 16.08
N ALA A 126 14.18 9.40 16.22
CA ALA A 126 14.64 9.95 17.49
C ALA A 126 13.67 10.99 18.07
N GLU A 127 13.10 11.84 17.22
CA GLU A 127 12.11 12.86 17.60
C GLU A 127 10.78 12.23 18.02
N GLY A 128 10.40 11.12 17.39
CA GLY A 128 9.27 10.30 17.82
C GLY A 128 7.91 10.99 17.68
N HIS A 129 7.79 11.96 16.77
CA HIS A 129 6.51 12.55 16.37
C HIS A 129 5.65 11.47 15.71
N THR A 130 4.37 11.40 16.08
CA THR A 130 3.49 10.32 15.60
C THR A 130 2.19 10.83 15.03
N THR A 131 1.66 10.10 14.06
CA THR A 131 0.29 10.19 13.56
C THR A 131 -0.40 8.83 13.68
N SER A 132 -1.73 8.79 13.67
CA SER A 132 -2.49 7.55 13.61
C SER A 132 -2.66 7.11 12.15
N LEU A 133 -2.93 5.83 11.91
CA LEU A 133 -3.28 5.27 10.61
C LEU A 133 -4.46 4.30 10.79
N ASP A 134 -5.52 4.53 10.02
CA ASP A 134 -6.62 3.61 9.85
C ASP A 134 -6.14 2.36 9.12
N VAL A 135 -6.70 1.20 9.46
CA VAL A 135 -6.32 -0.07 8.83
C VAL A 135 -7.55 -0.70 8.22
N GLY A 136 -7.44 -1.13 6.97
CA GLY A 136 -8.53 -1.82 6.31
C GLY A 136 -8.50 -3.30 6.59
N ARG A 137 -9.56 -3.83 7.21
CA ARG A 137 -9.74 -5.27 7.37
C ARG A 137 -10.53 -5.82 6.20
N ILE A 138 -9.94 -6.75 5.48
CA ILE A 138 -10.50 -7.41 4.30
C ILE A 138 -10.97 -8.79 4.71
N ARG A 139 -12.19 -9.15 4.32
CA ARG A 139 -12.68 -10.53 4.36
C ARG A 139 -13.19 -10.92 3.00
N THR A 140 -12.71 -12.04 2.48
CA THR A 140 -13.24 -12.63 1.25
C THR A 140 -14.08 -13.84 1.59
N PHE A 141 -15.10 -14.10 0.78
CA PHE A 141 -16.04 -15.19 1.01
C PHE A 141 -16.11 -16.11 -0.20
N HIS A 142 -16.31 -17.39 0.06
CA HIS A 142 -16.71 -18.36 -0.95
C HIS A 142 -18.17 -18.09 -1.38
N ASP A 143 -18.57 -18.61 -2.54
CA ASP A 143 -19.93 -18.42 -3.08
C ASP A 143 -21.04 -18.95 -2.14
N ASN A 144 -20.71 -19.86 -1.22
CA ASN A 144 -21.63 -20.37 -0.20
C ASN A 144 -21.73 -19.46 1.05
N GLY A 145 -21.08 -18.30 1.04
CA GLY A 145 -21.07 -17.31 2.14
C GLY A 145 -20.09 -17.61 3.28
N THR A 146 -19.27 -18.66 3.20
CA THR A 146 -18.27 -18.95 4.23
C THR A 146 -17.01 -18.10 4.05
N LEU A 147 -16.40 -17.67 5.16
CA LEU A 147 -15.17 -16.89 5.14
C LEU A 147 -14.03 -17.72 4.49
N ALA A 148 -13.47 -17.19 3.42
CA ALA A 148 -12.37 -17.81 2.68
C ALA A 148 -11.02 -17.32 3.20
N HIS A 149 -10.87 -16.01 3.38
CA HIS A 149 -9.63 -15.38 3.81
C HIS A 149 -9.92 -14.09 4.57
N GLU A 150 -9.10 -13.78 5.59
CA GLU A 150 -9.09 -12.49 6.27
C GLU A 150 -7.68 -11.90 6.22
N ASP A 151 -7.60 -10.61 5.89
CA ASP A 151 -6.35 -9.90 5.69
C ASP A 151 -6.46 -8.41 6.03
N PHE A 152 -5.35 -7.69 5.96
CA PHE A 152 -5.29 -6.25 6.13
C PHE A 152 -4.72 -5.56 4.89
N PHE A 153 -5.14 -4.32 4.63
CA PHE A 153 -4.43 -3.36 3.80
C PHE A 153 -4.22 -2.06 4.54
N TYR A 154 -3.21 -1.30 4.09
CA TYR A 154 -2.76 -0.08 4.77
C TYR A 154 -2.75 1.12 3.84
N ASP A 155 -2.58 0.90 2.54
CA ASP A 155 -2.53 1.95 1.55
C ASP A 155 -3.71 1.90 0.61
N SER A 156 -3.85 0.79 -0.13
CA SER A 156 -4.86 0.71 -1.18
C SER A 156 -5.23 -0.71 -1.60
N LEU A 157 -6.47 -0.84 -2.10
CA LEU A 157 -6.98 -2.02 -2.80
C LEU A 157 -7.35 -1.66 -4.22
N GLY A 158 -7.09 -2.58 -5.16
CA GLY A 158 -7.45 -2.42 -6.56
C GLY A 158 -8.10 -3.68 -7.10
N PHE A 159 -9.18 -3.53 -7.87
CA PHE A 159 -9.89 -4.61 -8.53
C PHE A 159 -10.12 -4.26 -10.00
N GLY A 160 -9.64 -5.13 -10.90
CA GLY A 160 -9.73 -4.92 -12.34
C GLY A 160 -8.42 -4.45 -12.96
N LEU A 161 -8.47 -3.39 -13.77
CA LEU A 161 -7.37 -2.97 -14.64
C LEU A 161 -6.05 -2.76 -13.90
N SER A 162 -6.07 -2.01 -12.80
CA SER A 162 -4.86 -1.71 -12.02
C SER A 162 -4.17 -2.98 -11.51
N ALA A 163 -4.95 -3.93 -10.99
CA ALA A 163 -4.46 -5.23 -10.54
C ALA A 163 -3.99 -6.11 -11.72
N ALA A 164 -4.67 -6.06 -12.87
CA ALA A 164 -4.28 -6.80 -14.06
C ALA A 164 -2.92 -6.33 -14.61
N ILE A 165 -2.73 -5.00 -14.61
CA ILE A 165 -1.47 -4.33 -14.93
C ILE A 165 -0.33 -4.81 -14.02
N LEU A 166 -0.59 -4.86 -12.71
CA LEU A 166 0.36 -5.34 -11.72
C LEU A 166 0.76 -6.80 -11.98
N ALA A 167 -0.24 -7.67 -12.14
CA ALA A 167 -0.02 -9.09 -12.40
C ALA A 167 0.74 -9.34 -13.70
N PHE A 168 0.44 -8.58 -14.76
CA PHE A 168 1.18 -8.64 -16.01
C PHE A 168 2.65 -8.26 -15.82
N ARG A 169 2.92 -7.13 -15.16
CA ARG A 169 4.29 -6.67 -14.84
C ARG A 169 5.06 -7.73 -14.06
N ASN A 170 4.44 -8.33 -13.05
CA ASN A 170 5.10 -9.34 -12.21
C ASN A 170 5.44 -10.62 -13.00
N ARG A 171 4.54 -11.09 -13.87
CA ARG A 171 4.80 -12.23 -14.76
C ARG A 171 5.97 -11.95 -15.71
N GLU A 172 5.98 -10.78 -16.33
CA GLU A 172 7.09 -10.36 -17.21
C GLU A 172 8.42 -10.34 -16.45
N LEU A 173 8.44 -9.77 -15.24
CA LEU A 173 9.64 -9.77 -14.40
C LEU A 173 10.11 -11.20 -14.06
N GLN A 174 9.21 -12.11 -13.72
CA GLN A 174 9.56 -13.50 -13.41
C GLN A 174 10.20 -14.22 -14.61
N LEU A 175 9.65 -14.03 -15.82
CA LEU A 175 10.18 -14.62 -17.06
C LEU A 175 11.60 -14.12 -17.37
N VAL A 176 11.86 -12.86 -17.04
CA VAL A 176 13.11 -12.18 -17.37
C VAL A 176 14.20 -12.37 -16.31
N GLN A 177 13.83 -12.59 -15.04
CA GLN A 177 14.77 -12.79 -13.93
C GLN A 177 15.74 -13.98 -14.13
N GLY A 178 15.40 -14.93 -15.01
CA GLY A 178 16.28 -16.04 -15.40
C GLY A 178 17.43 -15.66 -16.34
N VAL A 179 17.47 -14.43 -16.88
CA VAL A 179 18.48 -14.01 -17.88
C VAL A 179 19.28 -12.79 -17.35
N PRO A 180 20.57 -12.97 -16.98
CA PRO A 180 21.38 -11.94 -16.32
C PRO A 180 21.44 -10.58 -17.03
N ILE A 181 21.52 -10.60 -18.36
CA ILE A 181 21.63 -9.39 -19.21
C ILE A 181 20.39 -8.49 -19.07
N TRP A 182 19.22 -9.07 -18.85
CA TRP A 182 17.99 -8.31 -18.78
C TRP A 182 17.76 -7.69 -17.40
N ARG A 183 18.31 -8.27 -16.33
CA ARG A 183 18.23 -7.71 -14.98
C ARG A 183 18.85 -6.31 -14.89
N ASP A 184 19.94 -6.09 -15.61
CA ASP A 184 20.63 -4.80 -15.68
C ASP A 184 19.96 -3.84 -16.70
N MET A 185 19.34 -4.37 -17.75
CA MET A 185 18.65 -3.58 -18.78
C MET A 185 17.28 -3.06 -18.34
N TYR A 186 16.59 -3.76 -17.43
CA TYR A 186 15.28 -3.39 -16.88
C TYR A 186 15.33 -2.25 -15.85
N GLN A 187 16.49 -1.96 -15.25
CA GLN A 187 16.65 -0.77 -14.40
C GLN A 187 16.55 0.55 -15.20
N GLY A 188 16.60 0.49 -16.55
CA GLY A 188 16.68 1.67 -17.42
C GLY A 188 15.52 1.93 -18.39
N HIS A 189 14.56 1.02 -18.60
CA HIS A 189 13.55 1.19 -19.66
C HIS A 189 12.11 0.93 -19.20
N ALA A 190 11.55 1.93 -18.52
CA ALA A 190 10.11 2.11 -18.29
C ALA A 190 9.26 2.27 -19.58
N VAL A 191 9.82 2.00 -20.77
CA VAL A 191 9.20 2.24 -22.08
C VAL A 191 8.47 1.00 -22.61
N TYR A 192 9.02 -0.21 -22.42
CA TYR A 192 8.34 -1.45 -22.85
C TYR A 192 7.17 -1.83 -21.95
N VAL A 193 7.34 -1.65 -20.63
CA VAL A 193 6.24 -1.73 -19.68
C VAL A 193 5.17 -0.70 -20.06
N ARG A 194 5.53 0.55 -20.37
CA ARG A 194 4.57 1.60 -20.76
C ARG A 194 3.83 1.32 -22.07
N ALA A 195 4.48 0.76 -23.08
CA ALA A 195 3.84 0.39 -24.35
C ALA A 195 2.87 -0.79 -24.17
N ALA A 196 3.28 -1.83 -23.44
CA ALA A 196 2.41 -2.96 -23.09
C ALA A 196 1.26 -2.53 -22.16
N MET A 197 1.52 -1.62 -21.22
CA MET A 197 0.51 -1.00 -20.34
C MET A 197 -0.50 -0.18 -21.14
N HIS A 198 -0.07 0.53 -22.18
CA HIS A 198 -0.94 1.31 -23.04
C HIS A 198 -1.83 0.39 -23.91
N GLU A 199 -1.27 -0.69 -24.48
CA GLU A 199 -2.05 -1.69 -25.22
C GLU A 199 -2.99 -2.52 -24.33
N LEU A 200 -2.54 -2.90 -23.13
CA LEU A 200 -3.37 -3.55 -22.12
C LEU A 200 -4.46 -2.62 -21.61
N ALA A 201 -4.15 -1.38 -21.23
CA ALA A 201 -5.15 -0.40 -20.79
C ALA A 201 -6.21 -0.16 -21.88
N LEU A 202 -5.82 -0.04 -23.14
CA LEU A 202 -6.80 0.12 -24.23
C LEU A 202 -7.63 -1.15 -24.46
N ASN A 203 -7.04 -2.35 -24.41
CA ASN A 203 -7.80 -3.59 -24.59
C ASN A 203 -8.68 -3.97 -23.39
N TRP A 204 -8.20 -3.75 -22.16
CA TRP A 204 -8.95 -4.03 -20.92
C TRP A 204 -10.09 -3.05 -20.70
N VAL A 205 -9.85 -1.74 -20.87
CA VAL A 205 -10.92 -0.73 -20.75
C VAL A 205 -12.03 -0.96 -21.80
N LEU A 206 -11.73 -1.68 -22.87
CA LEU A 206 -12.69 -2.05 -23.91
C LEU A 206 -13.34 -3.44 -23.71
N ARG A 207 -12.70 -4.42 -23.06
CA ARG A 207 -13.20 -5.82 -23.02
C ARG A 207 -13.43 -6.44 -21.65
N ASP A 208 -12.60 -6.17 -20.64
CA ASP A 208 -12.65 -6.85 -19.34
C ASP A 208 -13.43 -6.04 -18.31
N ARG A 209 -14.71 -5.81 -18.60
CA ARG A 209 -15.59 -5.05 -17.72
C ARG A 209 -16.28 -5.95 -16.70
N PHE A 210 -16.64 -5.37 -15.57
CA PHE A 210 -17.42 -6.05 -14.54
C PHE A 210 -18.58 -5.19 -14.07
N SER A 211 -19.61 -5.84 -13.52
CA SER A 211 -20.66 -5.19 -12.76
C SER A 211 -20.39 -5.41 -11.27
N LEU A 212 -20.83 -4.46 -10.45
CA LEU A 212 -20.56 -4.41 -9.03
C LEU A 212 -21.85 -4.02 -8.31
N GLU A 213 -22.25 -4.84 -7.35
CA GLU A 213 -23.12 -4.40 -6.26
C GLU A 213 -22.21 -3.92 -5.12
N LEU A 214 -22.32 -2.64 -4.81
CA LEU A 214 -21.50 -1.93 -3.84
C LEU A 214 -22.38 -1.53 -2.66
N THR A 215 -22.13 -2.08 -1.48
CA THR A 215 -22.81 -1.70 -0.25
C THR A 215 -21.92 -0.75 0.55
N LEU A 216 -22.33 0.49 0.75
CA LEU A 216 -21.59 1.52 1.50
C LEU A 216 -22.37 1.88 2.76
N ASP A 217 -21.82 1.58 3.92
CA ASP A 217 -22.44 1.90 5.22
C ASP A 217 -23.92 1.47 5.33
N GLY A 218 -24.29 0.39 4.63
CA GLY A 218 -25.65 -0.18 4.57
C GLY A 218 -26.49 0.26 3.37
N GLU A 219 -26.05 1.21 2.57
CA GLU A 219 -26.71 1.64 1.33
C GLU A 219 -26.19 0.85 0.13
N VAL A 220 -27.09 0.28 -0.66
CA VAL A 220 -26.74 -0.55 -1.83
C VAL A 220 -26.77 0.28 -3.11
N HIS A 221 -25.68 0.22 -3.87
CA HIS A 221 -25.50 0.85 -5.16
C HIS A 221 -25.16 -0.20 -6.21
N HIS A 222 -25.67 -0.01 -7.43
CA HIS A 222 -25.39 -0.91 -8.54
C HIS A 222 -24.62 -0.16 -9.63
N PHE A 223 -23.48 -0.73 -10.03
CA PHE A 223 -22.65 -0.22 -11.10
C PHE A 223 -22.46 -1.29 -12.16
N GLU A 224 -22.52 -0.88 -13.42
CA GLU A 224 -22.28 -1.76 -14.55
C GLU A 224 -21.08 -1.27 -15.35
N ARG A 225 -20.43 -2.20 -16.04
CA ARG A 225 -19.40 -1.91 -17.05
C ARG A 225 -18.18 -1.15 -16.50
N LEU A 226 -17.82 -1.38 -15.24
CA LEU A 226 -16.60 -0.86 -14.61
C LEU A 226 -15.36 -1.53 -15.22
N SER A 227 -14.27 -0.78 -15.34
CA SER A 227 -12.96 -1.28 -15.76
C SER A 227 -11.97 -1.40 -14.60
N ASP A 228 -12.17 -0.61 -13.55
CA ASP A 228 -11.33 -0.60 -12.36
C ASP A 228 -12.15 -0.11 -11.15
N LEU A 229 -11.76 -0.57 -9.97
CA LEU A 229 -12.21 -0.09 -8.68
C LEU A 229 -10.95 0.05 -7.83
N VAL A 230 -10.75 1.22 -7.23
CA VAL A 230 -9.67 1.47 -6.28
C VAL A 230 -10.26 1.98 -4.98
N ILE A 231 -9.82 1.40 -3.87
CA ILE A 231 -10.16 1.84 -2.51
C ILE A 231 -8.86 2.32 -1.88
N SER A 232 -8.79 3.60 -1.55
CA SER A 232 -7.61 4.25 -0.96
C SER A 232 -7.80 4.46 0.54
N ASN A 233 -6.71 4.34 1.28
CA ASN A 233 -6.58 4.78 2.66
C ASN A 233 -5.57 5.93 2.77
N THR A 234 -4.47 5.87 2.01
CA THR A 234 -3.54 7.01 1.92
C THR A 234 -3.70 7.78 0.63
N MET A 235 -3.15 8.99 0.63
CA MET A 235 -3.31 9.96 -0.45
C MET A 235 -2.62 9.52 -1.75
N LEU A 236 -1.49 8.82 -1.67
CA LEU A 236 -0.73 8.39 -2.84
C LEU A 236 -1.09 6.96 -3.23
N TYR A 237 -1.50 6.80 -4.48
CA TYR A 237 -1.70 5.51 -5.13
C TYR A 237 -0.69 5.32 -6.25
N ALA A 238 -0.07 4.14 -6.30
CA ALA A 238 0.92 3.76 -7.31
C ALA A 238 2.05 4.80 -7.51
N GLY A 239 2.47 5.45 -6.42
CA GLY A 239 3.55 6.43 -6.33
C GLY A 239 3.31 7.81 -6.98
N GLU A 240 2.27 7.98 -7.78
CA GLU A 240 2.09 9.17 -8.64
C GLU A 240 0.65 9.71 -8.69
N TRP A 241 -0.33 8.99 -8.14
CA TRP A 241 -1.75 9.31 -8.29
C TRP A 241 -2.38 9.68 -6.95
N ILE A 242 -3.26 10.68 -6.94
CA ILE A 242 -3.98 11.15 -5.78
C ILE A 242 -5.47 10.98 -6.04
N ILE A 243 -6.10 9.96 -5.45
CA ILE A 243 -7.53 9.66 -5.70
C ILE A 243 -8.43 10.75 -5.12
N ASP A 244 -8.17 11.20 -3.90
CA ASP A 244 -8.80 12.39 -3.33
C ASP A 244 -7.71 13.24 -2.69
N PRO A 245 -7.52 14.50 -3.12
CA PRO A 245 -6.56 15.40 -2.48
C PRO A 245 -6.92 15.74 -1.02
N ASN A 246 -8.15 15.45 -0.60
CA ASN A 246 -8.63 15.63 0.77
C ASN A 246 -8.63 14.32 1.58
N ALA A 247 -8.07 13.23 1.04
CA ALA A 247 -7.94 11.97 1.77
C ALA A 247 -7.14 12.18 3.06
N GLN A 248 -7.64 11.61 4.15
CA GLN A 248 -7.00 11.63 5.45
C GLN A 248 -6.88 10.19 5.93
N HIS A 249 -5.65 9.77 6.24
CA HIS A 249 -5.33 8.40 6.59
C HIS A 249 -5.81 7.98 8.01
N ASP A 250 -6.52 8.86 8.73
CA ASP A 250 -6.97 8.67 10.12
C ASP A 250 -8.37 9.27 10.44
N ASP A 251 -9.19 9.50 9.40
CA ASP A 251 -10.53 10.11 9.51
C ASP A 251 -11.67 9.09 9.72
N GLY A 252 -11.36 7.79 9.66
CA GLY A 252 -12.28 6.69 9.83
C GLY A 252 -12.98 6.25 8.55
N TYR A 253 -12.54 6.69 7.36
CA TYR A 253 -13.13 6.38 6.07
C TYR A 253 -12.10 5.91 5.05
N PHE A 254 -12.56 5.22 4.00
CA PHE A 254 -11.76 4.99 2.80
C PHE A 254 -12.38 5.69 1.59
N GLU A 255 -11.53 6.20 0.70
CA GLU A 255 -11.91 6.77 -0.57
C GLU A 255 -12.11 5.68 -1.62
N ILE A 256 -13.20 5.76 -2.38
CA ILE A 256 -13.61 4.74 -3.34
C ILE A 256 -13.68 5.38 -4.72
N GLY A 257 -12.69 5.07 -5.55
CA GLY A 257 -12.60 5.46 -6.96
C GLY A 257 -13.17 4.36 -7.87
N LEU A 258 -14.30 4.63 -8.51
CA LEU A 258 -14.91 3.74 -9.51
C LEU A 258 -14.54 4.20 -10.91
N PHE A 259 -14.05 3.33 -11.80
CA PHE A 259 -13.61 3.75 -13.13
C PHE A 259 -14.47 3.11 -14.21
N SER A 260 -15.13 3.94 -15.04
CA SER A 260 -16.02 3.47 -16.11
C SER A 260 -15.58 3.94 -17.50
N GLY A 261 -14.95 3.04 -18.26
CA GLY A 261 -14.60 3.30 -19.67
C GLY A 261 -13.46 4.30 -19.88
N VAL A 262 -13.05 4.47 -21.13
CA VAL A 262 -11.82 5.22 -21.48
C VAL A 262 -11.89 6.68 -21.08
N ARG A 263 -13.05 7.34 -21.26
CA ARG A 263 -13.20 8.78 -20.98
C ARG A 263 -13.02 9.11 -19.49
N ASP A 264 -13.69 8.35 -18.62
CA ASP A 264 -13.57 8.51 -17.16
C ASP A 264 -12.11 8.24 -16.73
N TRP A 265 -11.50 7.16 -17.24
CA TRP A 265 -10.10 6.82 -16.97
C TRP A 265 -9.11 7.90 -17.43
N THR A 266 -9.29 8.46 -18.64
CA THR A 266 -8.44 9.55 -19.15
C THR A 266 -8.62 10.85 -18.37
N SER A 267 -9.83 11.17 -17.90
CA SER A 267 -10.06 12.34 -17.05
C SER A 267 -9.35 12.19 -15.70
N LYS A 268 -9.42 10.98 -15.13
CA LYS A 268 -8.81 10.59 -13.87
C LYS A 268 -7.29 10.65 -13.93
N LEU A 269 -6.70 10.09 -14.99
CA LEU A 269 -5.27 10.22 -15.30
C LEU A 269 -4.76 11.65 -15.28
N ILE A 270 -5.53 12.56 -15.88
CA ILE A 270 -5.12 13.94 -16.04
C ILE A 270 -5.23 14.68 -14.71
N VAL A 271 -6.31 14.51 -13.94
CA VAL A 271 -6.52 15.26 -12.68
C VAL A 271 -5.77 14.66 -11.50
N HIS A 272 -5.81 13.34 -11.35
CA HIS A 272 -5.23 12.67 -10.18
C HIS A 272 -3.71 12.55 -10.27
N HIS A 273 -3.06 12.90 -11.37
CA HIS A 273 -1.60 12.94 -11.41
C HIS A 273 -1.08 14.03 -10.46
N LYS A 274 -0.15 13.70 -9.56
CA LYS A 274 0.30 14.58 -8.46
C LYS A 274 0.82 15.97 -8.87
N HIS A 275 1.24 16.14 -10.11
CA HIS A 275 1.73 17.40 -10.67
C HIS A 275 0.71 18.11 -11.58
N SER A 276 -0.51 17.60 -11.66
CA SER A 276 -1.52 18.19 -12.53
C SER A 276 -2.03 19.51 -11.95
N PRO A 277 -2.01 20.61 -12.71
CA PRO A 277 -2.63 21.85 -12.29
C PRO A 277 -4.16 21.85 -12.53
N LEU A 278 -4.71 20.77 -13.10
CA LEU A 278 -6.10 20.70 -13.54
C LEU A 278 -6.98 20.12 -12.44
N THR A 279 -8.10 20.79 -12.15
CA THR A 279 -9.12 20.30 -11.22
C THR A 279 -10.30 19.68 -11.97
N PHE A 280 -11.14 18.92 -11.25
CA PHE A 280 -12.37 18.37 -11.82
C PHE A 280 -13.28 19.45 -12.40
N ASP A 281 -13.45 20.58 -11.72
CA ASP A 281 -14.22 21.73 -12.21
C ASP A 281 -13.71 22.30 -13.54
N MET A 282 -12.43 22.15 -13.84
CA MET A 282 -11.84 22.57 -15.12
C MET A 282 -12.16 21.57 -16.23
N LEU A 283 -12.22 20.27 -15.92
CA LEU A 283 -12.54 19.23 -16.89
C LEU A 283 -14.05 19.14 -17.20
N GLU A 284 -14.92 19.41 -16.22
CA GLU A 284 -16.37 19.48 -16.46
C GLU A 284 -16.73 20.59 -17.47
N LYS A 285 -16.03 21.73 -17.41
CA LYS A 285 -16.21 22.85 -18.35
C LYS A 285 -15.87 22.50 -19.80
N VAL A 286 -15.08 21.46 -20.03
CA VAL A 286 -14.77 20.93 -21.38
C VAL A 286 -15.57 19.66 -21.72
N GLY A 287 -16.60 19.33 -20.92
CA GLY A 287 -17.55 18.25 -21.21
C GLY A 287 -17.06 16.86 -20.84
N LEU A 288 -16.05 16.73 -19.97
CA LEU A 288 -15.63 15.44 -19.42
C LEU A 288 -16.38 15.17 -18.11
N SER A 289 -17.30 14.21 -18.14
CA SER A 289 -18.03 13.72 -16.96
C SER A 289 -17.18 12.70 -16.19
N HIS A 290 -17.18 12.78 -14.86
CA HIS A 290 -16.39 11.94 -13.97
C HIS A 290 -17.28 11.31 -12.90
N ALA A 291 -17.05 10.03 -12.56
CA ALA A 291 -17.75 9.40 -11.45
C ALA A 291 -17.16 9.88 -10.11
N PRO A 292 -17.95 10.45 -9.17
CA PRO A 292 -17.43 11.03 -7.93
C PRO A 292 -16.69 9.98 -7.08
N VAL A 293 -15.72 10.45 -6.31
CA VAL A 293 -15.10 9.64 -5.26
C VAL A 293 -16.13 9.47 -4.15
N LEU A 294 -16.42 8.22 -3.79
CA LEU A 294 -17.30 7.90 -2.67
C LEU A 294 -16.44 7.71 -1.41
N LYS A 295 -17.04 7.83 -0.23
CA LYS A 295 -16.39 7.53 1.05
C LYS A 295 -17.29 6.64 1.89
N ALA A 296 -16.72 5.64 2.56
CA ALA A 296 -17.46 4.77 3.45
C ALA A 296 -16.55 4.13 4.51
N ARG A 297 -17.15 3.61 5.59
CA ARG A 297 -16.43 2.89 6.66
C ARG A 297 -16.57 1.38 6.55
N SER A 298 -17.72 0.93 6.05
CA SER A 298 -18.01 -0.47 5.79
C SER A 298 -18.43 -0.62 4.33
N ILE A 299 -17.70 -1.47 3.61
CA ILE A 299 -17.78 -1.61 2.17
C ILE A 299 -18.00 -3.09 1.83
N GLY A 300 -19.17 -3.42 1.30
CA GLY A 300 -19.47 -4.72 0.72
C GLY A 300 -19.31 -4.68 -0.80
N LEU A 301 -18.59 -5.62 -1.37
CA LEU A 301 -18.35 -5.77 -2.80
C LEU A 301 -18.86 -7.14 -3.27
N GLN A 302 -19.79 -7.12 -4.22
CA GLN A 302 -20.18 -8.32 -4.97
C GLN A 302 -19.96 -8.10 -6.46
N PHE A 303 -19.00 -8.84 -7.01
CA PHE A 303 -18.60 -8.74 -8.41
C PHE A 303 -19.38 -9.71 -9.30
N PHE A 304 -19.80 -9.23 -10.46
CA PHE A 304 -20.49 -10.02 -11.49
C PHE A 304 -19.74 -9.92 -12.82
N ARG A 305 -19.31 -11.07 -13.35
CA ARG A 305 -18.58 -11.17 -14.63
C ARG A 305 -19.19 -12.24 -15.54
N PRO A 306 -20.31 -11.95 -16.22
CA PRO A 306 -21.08 -12.95 -16.95
C PRO A 306 -20.34 -13.58 -18.15
N GLU A 307 -19.29 -12.95 -18.69
CA GLU A 307 -18.65 -13.36 -19.95
C GLU A 307 -17.20 -13.86 -19.82
N VAL A 308 -16.60 -13.86 -18.62
CA VAL A 308 -15.16 -14.10 -18.46
C VAL A 308 -14.88 -15.28 -17.51
N GLN A 309 -14.09 -16.26 -17.99
CA GLN A 309 -13.71 -17.46 -17.21
C GLN A 309 -12.65 -17.19 -16.13
N ASN A 310 -11.89 -16.10 -16.25
CA ASN A 310 -10.84 -15.76 -15.29
C ASN A 310 -11.40 -14.93 -14.14
N PRO A 311 -10.95 -15.16 -12.89
CA PRO A 311 -11.37 -14.37 -11.76
C PRO A 311 -10.89 -12.92 -11.91
N LEU A 312 -11.58 -11.97 -11.27
CA LEU A 312 -11.21 -10.54 -11.32
C LEU A 312 -9.86 -10.34 -10.65
N PRO A 313 -8.82 -9.85 -11.35
CA PRO A 313 -7.55 -9.54 -10.73
C PRO A 313 -7.75 -8.56 -9.59
N ALA A 314 -7.11 -8.84 -8.47
CA ALA A 314 -7.13 -8.01 -7.29
C ALA A 314 -5.70 -7.71 -6.85
N GLN A 315 -5.51 -6.53 -6.28
CA GLN A 315 -4.25 -6.12 -5.68
C GLN A 315 -4.49 -5.44 -4.34
N ARG A 316 -3.44 -5.43 -3.54
CA ARG A 316 -3.43 -4.89 -2.20
C ARG A 316 -2.05 -4.35 -1.87
N ASP A 317 -1.96 -3.08 -1.52
CA ASP A 317 -0.73 -2.37 -1.19
C ASP A 317 0.40 -2.60 -2.23
N GLY A 318 0.02 -2.67 -3.51
CA GLY A 318 0.97 -2.90 -4.61
C GLY A 318 1.39 -4.36 -4.84
N GLU A 319 0.81 -5.32 -4.11
CA GLU A 319 1.01 -6.76 -4.29
C GLU A 319 -0.26 -7.47 -4.80
N GLU A 320 -0.08 -8.61 -5.47
CA GLU A 320 -1.22 -9.42 -5.97
C GLU A 320 -2.03 -9.98 -4.80
N PHE A 321 -3.35 -9.80 -4.84
CA PHE A 321 -4.29 -10.30 -3.84
C PHE A 321 -5.16 -11.41 -4.43
N ALA A 322 -5.54 -12.37 -3.60
CA ALA A 322 -6.36 -13.49 -4.03
C ALA A 322 -7.71 -12.98 -4.57
N PRO A 323 -8.07 -13.31 -5.82
CA PRO A 323 -9.36 -12.91 -6.37
C PRO A 323 -10.53 -13.48 -5.58
N ALA A 324 -11.58 -12.69 -5.40
CA ALA A 324 -12.83 -13.10 -4.78
C ALA A 324 -14.02 -12.35 -5.39
N ASN A 325 -15.17 -13.02 -5.46
CA ASN A 325 -16.41 -12.41 -5.95
C ASN A 325 -17.15 -11.65 -4.84
N LEU A 326 -16.95 -12.06 -3.58
CA LEU A 326 -17.59 -11.50 -2.40
C LEU A 326 -16.50 -11.01 -1.45
N VAL A 327 -16.48 -9.71 -1.20
CA VAL A 327 -15.48 -9.06 -0.34
C VAL A 327 -16.18 -8.10 0.62
N GLN A 328 -15.85 -8.17 1.90
CA GLN A 328 -16.22 -7.20 2.91
C GLN A 328 -14.97 -6.48 3.39
N ILE A 329 -15.04 -5.15 3.43
CA ILE A 329 -13.98 -4.29 3.92
C ILE A 329 -14.53 -3.44 5.05
N ASP A 330 -13.85 -3.41 6.19
CA ASP A 330 -14.19 -2.55 7.32
C ASP A 330 -12.98 -1.71 7.72
N VAL A 331 -13.19 -0.41 7.96
CA VAL A 331 -12.19 0.46 8.59
C VAL A 331 -12.00 0.05 10.05
N ILE A 332 -10.76 -0.15 10.47
CA ILE A 332 -10.35 -0.17 11.87
C ILE A 332 -9.70 1.18 12.18
N PRO A 333 -10.43 2.12 12.80
CA PRO A 333 -9.97 3.49 12.92
C PRO A 333 -8.78 3.60 13.87
N ARG A 334 -7.76 4.34 13.46
CA ARG A 334 -6.58 4.75 14.22
C ARG A 334 -5.87 3.59 14.92
N LEU A 335 -5.85 2.44 14.26
CA LEU A 335 -5.29 1.21 14.82
C LEU A 335 -3.77 1.31 14.96
N MET A 336 -3.10 1.86 13.95
CA MET A 336 -1.65 1.96 13.91
C MET A 336 -1.17 3.34 14.34
N THR A 337 0.00 3.38 15.00
CA THR A 337 0.71 4.62 15.30
C THR A 337 1.99 4.65 14.46
N ILE A 338 2.12 5.64 13.58
CA ILE A 338 3.25 5.79 12.67
C ILE A 338 4.15 6.93 13.15
N ILE A 339 5.47 6.72 13.16
CA ILE A 339 6.45 7.78 13.44
C ILE A 339 6.73 8.55 12.14
N VAL A 340 6.53 9.86 12.18
CA VAL A 340 6.53 10.76 11.02
C VAL A 340 7.30 12.05 11.34
N PRO A 341 7.79 12.80 10.33
CA PRO A 341 8.29 14.16 10.56
C PRO A 341 7.19 15.06 11.14
N ARG A 342 7.57 16.18 11.79
CA ARG A 342 6.61 17.12 12.37
C ARG A 342 5.59 17.63 11.34
N ASP A 343 6.05 17.92 10.14
CA ASP A 343 5.22 18.29 8.99
C ASP A 343 5.19 17.10 8.01
N HIS A 344 4.26 16.18 8.22
CA HIS A 344 4.16 14.91 7.47
C HIS A 344 3.18 14.94 6.30
N HIS A 345 2.49 16.06 6.10
CA HIS A 345 1.58 16.21 4.97
C HIS A 345 2.38 16.21 3.66
N TRP A 346 2.01 15.31 2.76
CA TRP A 346 2.63 15.19 1.44
C TRP A 346 1.89 16.01 0.39
N ILE A 347 1.70 17.32 0.67
CA ILE A 347 1.38 18.37 -0.32
C ILE A 347 2.06 19.67 0.10
#